data_AF-A0A3N5WF28-F1
#
_entry.id   AF-A0A3N5WF28-F1
#
_cell.length_a   1.000
_cell.length_b   1.000
_cell.length_c   1.000
_cell.angle_alpha   90.00
_cell.angle_beta   90.00
_cell.angle_gamma   90.00
#
_symmetry.space_group_name_H-M   'P 1'
#
loop_
_entity.id
_entity.type
_entity.pdbx_description
1 polymer ?
#
loop_
_entity_poly.entity_id
_entity_poly.type
_entity_poly.pdbx_seq_one_letter_code
_entity_poly.pdbx_strand_id
1 'polypeptide(L)'
;MTRKRTIPSVGLPLMVALALAFFAFLPRGFAEAPPGGTNTRVVSDDAGQKLLVDGKETMVFGMNWDYMPIGENYNYSIWNQPDELIEAALAREMPLLRAMGVNAIRQYAGIPPRWVRHIYERYGIYTVVNPLVARYGYTLDGVWIPSVDYSDARLRAEVKADVVALVKEFRGTPGVLMWLLGNENNYGLSWTSFEIEALPEGERDAARARHLYSLLAEITSEIKRIDSDRPVAMANGDLQYIDIIAEECTDLDVFGVNCYRGISARDLFQVVREKMGIPVMFTEFGSDAYNAKEMSEDQEMQ
;
A
#
# COMPACT_ATOMS: atom_id res chain seq x y z
N MET A 1 89.76 11.09 12.18
CA MET A 1 89.02 10.25 13.15
C MET A 1 87.98 11.12 13.86
N THR A 2 86.86 10.52 14.30
CA THR A 2 85.73 11.11 15.08
C THR A 2 84.90 12.21 14.40
N ARG A 3 83.80 11.88 13.71
CA ARG A 3 82.41 11.54 14.14
C ARG A 3 81.50 12.77 14.38
N LYS A 4 80.62 12.94 13.40
CA LYS A 4 79.31 13.62 13.37
C LYS A 4 78.47 13.43 14.64
N ARG A 5 77.73 14.48 15.02
CA ARG A 5 76.33 14.44 15.49
C ARG A 5 75.74 15.85 15.36
N THR A 6 74.94 16.06 14.32
CA THR A 6 74.04 17.22 14.19
C THR A 6 72.62 16.70 13.99
N ILE A 7 71.74 17.23 14.82
CA ILE A 7 70.31 16.92 14.97
C ILE A 7 69.55 17.44 13.74
N PRO A 8 68.67 16.66 13.09
CA PRO A 8 67.77 17.21 12.10
C PRO A 8 66.57 17.88 12.79
N SER A 9 66.26 19.09 12.35
CA SER A 9 65.06 19.85 12.69
C SER A 9 63.80 19.10 12.26
N VAL A 10 62.88 18.91 13.19
CA VAL A 10 61.53 18.41 12.93
C VAL A 10 60.75 19.51 12.20
N GLY A 11 60.29 19.18 10.99
CA GLY A 11 59.43 20.02 10.19
C GLY A 11 58.06 20.20 10.83
N LEU A 12 57.53 21.41 10.66
CA LEU A 12 56.19 21.85 11.01
C LEU A 12 55.12 20.93 10.35
N PRO A 13 54.09 20.45 11.05
CA PRO A 13 53.04 19.65 10.42
C PRO A 13 52.16 20.55 9.54
N LEU A 14 52.00 20.14 8.29
CA LEU A 14 51.09 20.70 7.29
C LEU A 14 49.64 20.55 7.81
N MET A 15 49.02 21.65 8.23
CA MET A 15 47.57 21.69 8.51
C MET A 15 46.81 21.49 7.19
N VAL A 16 46.24 20.28 7.02
CA VAL A 16 45.23 20.02 6.00
C VAL A 16 43.95 20.75 6.44
N ALA A 17 43.63 21.86 5.79
CA ALA A 17 42.36 22.54 5.95
C ALA A 17 41.26 21.68 5.30
N LEU A 18 40.51 20.95 6.14
CA LEU A 18 39.30 20.25 5.73
C LEU A 18 38.21 21.31 5.49
N ALA A 19 37.93 21.63 4.23
CA ALA A 19 36.80 22.47 3.87
C ALA A 19 35.50 21.70 4.14
N LEU A 20 34.88 21.95 5.30
CA LEU A 20 33.53 21.51 5.61
C LEU A 20 32.56 22.28 4.70
N ALA A 21 32.15 21.66 3.60
CA ALA A 21 31.01 22.11 2.81
C ALA A 21 29.74 21.90 3.63
N PHE A 22 29.32 22.93 4.37
CA PHE A 22 27.99 23.03 4.95
C PHE A 22 26.98 23.15 3.79
N PHE A 23 26.44 22.03 3.33
CA PHE A 23 25.18 22.05 2.60
C PHE A 23 24.09 22.43 3.59
N ALA A 24 23.74 23.73 3.60
CA ALA A 24 22.51 24.17 4.22
C ALA A 24 21.35 23.46 3.51
N PHE A 25 20.79 22.42 4.16
CA PHE A 25 19.47 21.91 3.83
C PHE A 25 18.48 23.03 4.17
N LEU A 26 18.22 23.90 3.18
CA LEU A 26 17.07 24.78 3.25
C LEU A 26 15.83 23.88 3.34
N PRO A 27 14.93 24.10 4.32
CA PRO A 27 13.65 23.42 4.30
C PRO A 27 12.99 23.77 2.96
N ARG A 28 12.71 22.75 2.14
CA ARG A 28 11.85 22.94 0.96
C ARG A 28 10.56 23.57 1.47
N GLY A 29 10.32 24.82 1.07
CA GLY A 29 9.03 25.46 1.29
C GLY A 29 7.95 24.53 0.76
N PHE A 30 6.88 24.38 1.54
CA PHE A 30 5.71 23.64 1.12
C PHE A 30 5.17 24.32 -0.14
N ALA A 31 5.24 23.63 -1.28
CA ALA A 31 4.44 24.03 -2.42
C ALA A 31 2.98 23.79 -2.02
N GLU A 32 2.17 24.83 -2.11
CA GLU A 32 0.72 24.74 -1.92
C GLU A 32 0.19 23.69 -2.91
N ALA A 33 -0.53 22.70 -2.41
CA ALA A 33 -1.09 21.65 -3.25
C ALA A 33 -2.01 22.30 -4.30
N PRO A 34 -1.90 21.93 -5.58
CA PRO A 34 -2.76 22.52 -6.61
C PRO A 34 -4.24 22.29 -6.24
N PRO A 35 -5.12 23.28 -6.45
CA PRO A 35 -6.54 23.13 -6.17
C PRO A 35 -7.13 22.08 -7.14
N GLY A 36 -7.39 20.89 -6.62
CA GLY A 36 -7.85 19.72 -7.37
C GLY A 36 -7.56 18.42 -6.61
N GLY A 37 -8.19 17.31 -7.00
CA GLY A 37 -7.77 16.00 -6.51
C GLY A 37 -6.37 15.65 -7.02
N THR A 38 -5.67 14.75 -6.34
CA THR A 38 -4.39 14.19 -6.81
C THR A 38 -4.59 13.41 -8.12
N ASN A 39 -3.79 13.72 -9.14
CA ASN A 39 -3.75 12.96 -10.38
C ASN A 39 -2.56 11.99 -10.35
N THR A 40 -2.85 10.70 -10.35
CA THR A 40 -1.86 9.63 -10.34
C THR A 40 -2.06 8.75 -11.55
N ARG A 41 -0.98 8.44 -12.28
CA ARG A 41 -1.05 7.52 -13.43
C ARG A 41 0.20 6.68 -13.56
N VAL A 42 0.01 5.46 -14.02
CA VAL A 42 1.11 4.62 -14.50
C VAL A 42 1.40 5.01 -15.94
N VAL A 43 2.67 5.23 -16.25
CA VAL A 43 3.15 5.44 -17.62
C VAL A 43 4.16 4.35 -17.96
N SER A 44 4.11 3.89 -19.20
CA SER A 44 5.03 2.90 -19.76
C SER A 44 5.76 3.53 -20.94
N ASP A 45 7.09 3.44 -20.95
CA ASP A 45 7.96 3.86 -22.04
C ASP A 45 9.06 2.80 -22.29
N ASP A 46 9.95 3.05 -23.25
CA ASP A 46 11.05 2.14 -23.59
C ASP A 46 12.02 1.89 -22.41
N ALA A 47 12.03 2.76 -21.38
CA ALA A 47 12.84 2.62 -20.19
C ALA A 47 12.13 1.88 -19.04
N GLY A 48 10.84 1.55 -19.20
CA GLY A 48 10.06 0.75 -18.25
C GLY A 48 8.77 1.45 -17.81
N GLN A 49 8.32 1.12 -16.60
CA GLN A 49 7.06 1.64 -16.04
C GLN A 49 7.35 2.57 -14.86
N LYS A 50 6.59 3.66 -14.77
CA LYS A 50 6.75 4.68 -13.72
C LYS A 50 5.38 5.12 -13.22
N LEU A 51 5.31 5.42 -11.92
CA LEU A 51 4.17 6.13 -11.34
C LEU A 51 4.44 7.63 -11.43
N LEU A 52 3.52 8.37 -12.05
CA LEU A 52 3.51 9.83 -12.03
C LEU A 52 2.43 10.31 -11.07
N VAL A 53 2.79 11.17 -10.13
CA VAL A 53 1.86 11.88 -9.26
C VAL A 53 1.97 13.36 -9.59
N ASP A 54 0.86 13.96 -10.04
CA ASP A 54 0.78 15.33 -10.56
C ASP A 54 1.88 15.64 -11.59
N GLY A 55 2.13 14.66 -12.47
CA GLY A 55 3.13 14.75 -13.54
C GLY A 55 4.57 14.46 -13.11
N LYS A 56 4.83 14.15 -11.83
CA LYS A 56 6.17 13.89 -11.31
C LYS A 56 6.41 12.40 -11.04
N GLU A 57 7.53 11.88 -11.52
CA GLU A 57 8.01 10.54 -11.19
C GLU A 57 8.10 10.34 -9.67
N THR A 58 7.41 9.32 -9.16
CA THR A 58 7.26 9.07 -7.73
C THR A 58 7.42 7.58 -7.42
N MET A 59 8.35 7.24 -6.52
CA MET A 59 8.40 5.93 -5.88
C MET A 59 7.53 5.93 -4.63
N VAL A 60 6.75 4.88 -4.41
CA VAL A 60 5.94 4.73 -3.20
C VAL A 60 6.80 4.14 -2.09
N PHE A 61 7.04 4.92 -1.05
CA PHE A 61 7.61 4.46 0.21
C PHE A 61 6.48 4.40 1.23
N GLY A 62 5.84 3.24 1.28
CA GLY A 62 4.57 3.01 1.98
C GLY A 62 4.75 2.49 3.42
N MET A 63 3.75 2.75 4.26
CA MET A 63 3.54 2.07 5.53
C MET A 63 2.07 1.66 5.66
N ASN A 64 1.80 0.43 6.08
CA ASN A 64 0.48 0.06 6.56
C ASN A 64 0.33 0.63 7.96
N TRP A 65 -0.38 1.75 8.06
CA TRP A 65 -0.48 2.48 9.31
C TRP A 65 -1.89 2.32 9.87
N ASP A 66 -1.99 2.12 11.16
CA ASP A 66 -3.23 2.30 11.92
C ASP A 66 -2.83 2.78 13.31
N TYR A 67 -3.75 3.43 14.01
CA TYR A 67 -3.50 3.92 15.35
C TYR A 67 -4.31 3.12 16.36
N MET A 68 -3.60 2.39 17.22
CA MET A 68 -4.21 1.54 18.22
C MET A 68 -3.57 1.78 19.58
N PRO A 69 -4.30 2.37 20.54
CA PRO A 69 -3.83 2.51 21.92
C PRO A 69 -3.51 1.16 22.58
N ILE A 70 -2.64 1.20 23.59
CA ILE A 70 -2.36 0.02 24.41
C ILE A 70 -3.66 -0.48 25.06
N GLY A 71 -3.94 -1.78 24.89
CA GLY A 71 -5.15 -2.42 25.42
C GLY A 71 -6.30 -2.53 24.43
N GLU A 72 -6.20 -1.86 23.27
CA GLU A 72 -7.16 -1.97 22.18
C GLU A 72 -6.80 -3.10 21.20
N ASN A 73 -7.73 -3.42 20.30
CA ASN A 73 -7.56 -4.41 19.25
C ASN A 73 -8.16 -3.91 17.92
N TYR A 74 -8.12 -4.74 16.88
CA TYR A 74 -8.54 -4.43 15.51
C TYR A 74 -9.95 -3.84 15.35
N ASN A 75 -10.80 -3.86 16.39
CA ASN A 75 -12.11 -3.19 16.38
C ASN A 75 -12.02 -1.69 16.73
N TYR A 76 -10.91 -1.24 17.28
CA TYR A 76 -10.69 0.18 17.58
C TYR A 76 -10.53 0.94 16.27
N SER A 77 -11.20 2.08 16.18
CA SER A 77 -11.02 3.02 15.08
C SER A 77 -10.73 4.39 15.65
N ILE A 78 -9.54 4.91 15.35
CA ILE A 78 -9.17 6.29 15.69
C ILE A 78 -10.13 7.29 15.03
N TRP A 79 -10.68 6.96 13.87
CA TRP A 79 -11.52 7.86 13.07
C TRP A 79 -12.89 8.13 13.71
N ASN A 80 -13.30 7.31 14.68
CA ASN A 80 -14.52 7.49 15.46
C ASN A 80 -14.29 8.26 16.77
N GLN A 81 -13.07 8.74 17.01
CA GLN A 81 -12.71 9.50 18.21
C GLN A 81 -12.89 11.01 18.00
N PRO A 82 -12.88 11.82 19.08
CA PRO A 82 -12.88 13.28 18.97
C PRO A 82 -11.68 13.80 18.16
N ASP A 83 -11.89 14.88 17.42
CA ASP A 83 -10.89 15.49 16.54
C ASP A 83 -9.58 15.80 17.26
N GLU A 84 -9.64 16.27 18.51
CA GLU A 84 -8.44 16.60 19.28
C GLU A 84 -7.55 15.37 19.52
N LEU A 85 -8.14 14.18 19.68
CA LEU A 85 -7.40 12.93 19.83
C LEU A 85 -6.77 12.53 18.50
N ILE A 86 -7.53 12.63 17.40
CA ILE A 86 -7.05 12.32 16.06
C ILE A 86 -5.87 13.22 15.70
N GLU A 87 -6.01 14.55 15.90
CA GLU A 87 -4.95 15.51 15.64
C GLU A 87 -3.70 15.23 16.49
N ALA A 88 -3.86 14.93 17.78
CA ALA A 88 -2.74 14.62 18.66
C ALA A 88 -1.99 13.36 18.22
N ALA A 89 -2.71 12.31 17.83
CA ALA A 89 -2.12 11.09 17.29
C ALA A 89 -1.36 11.37 15.99
N LEU A 90 -1.98 12.04 15.02
CA LEU A 90 -1.35 12.39 13.75
C LEU A 90 -0.12 13.30 13.95
N ALA A 91 -0.20 14.28 14.84
CA ALA A 91 0.91 15.18 15.15
C ALA A 91 2.11 14.46 15.78
N ARG A 92 1.88 13.31 16.44
CA ARG A 92 2.94 12.46 16.98
C ARG A 92 3.52 11.53 15.92
N GLU A 93 2.67 10.86 15.15
CA GLU A 93 3.04 9.72 14.30
C GLU A 93 3.56 10.16 12.92
N MET A 94 2.88 11.12 12.27
CA MET A 94 3.20 11.51 10.90
C MET A 94 4.62 12.10 10.75
N PRO A 95 5.15 12.91 11.71
CA PRO A 95 6.55 13.33 11.66
C PRO A 95 7.56 12.19 11.74
N LEU A 96 7.24 11.11 12.46
CA LEU A 96 8.11 9.93 12.57
C LEU A 96 8.16 9.18 11.23
N LEU A 97 7.00 8.93 10.62
CA LEU A 97 6.90 8.33 9.28
C LEU A 97 7.67 9.15 8.25
N ARG A 98 7.49 10.49 8.27
CA ARG A 98 8.26 11.43 7.45
C ARG A 98 9.76 11.31 7.66
N ALA A 99 10.22 11.19 8.91
CA ALA A 99 11.63 11.03 9.23
C ALA A 99 12.20 9.71 8.71
N MET A 100 11.39 8.65 8.65
CA MET A 100 11.73 7.36 8.02
C MET A 100 11.72 7.41 6.48
N GLY A 101 11.28 8.53 5.87
CA GLY A 101 11.18 8.68 4.41
C GLY A 101 9.87 8.16 3.82
N VAL A 102 8.89 7.78 4.65
CA VAL A 102 7.55 7.37 4.20
C VAL A 102 6.86 8.55 3.52
N ASN A 103 6.29 8.29 2.35
CA ASN A 103 5.52 9.27 1.58
C ASN A 103 4.07 8.83 1.29
N ALA A 104 3.70 7.60 1.67
CA ALA A 104 2.34 7.11 1.54
C ALA A 104 1.99 6.21 2.73
N ILE A 105 0.72 6.24 3.14
CA ILE A 105 0.15 5.26 4.07
C ILE A 105 -0.97 4.49 3.39
N ARG A 106 -1.10 3.21 3.74
CA ARG A 106 -2.29 2.41 3.42
C ARG A 106 -3.30 2.55 4.54
N GLN A 107 -4.57 2.81 4.18
CA GLN A 107 -5.68 2.93 5.11
C GLN A 107 -6.85 2.10 4.62
N TYR A 108 -7.48 1.32 5.50
CA TYR A 108 -8.81 0.77 5.22
C TYR A 108 -9.82 1.90 5.02
N ALA A 109 -10.93 1.58 4.36
CA ALA A 109 -11.98 2.53 3.98
C ALA A 109 -12.62 3.33 5.13
N GLY A 110 -12.25 3.08 6.39
CA GLY A 110 -12.78 3.79 7.56
C GLY A 110 -12.22 5.19 7.79
N ILE A 111 -11.18 5.63 7.06
CA ILE A 111 -10.65 7.00 7.18
C ILE A 111 -11.57 8.02 6.47
N PRO A 112 -12.05 9.08 7.15
CA PRO A 112 -12.80 10.15 6.49
C PRO A 112 -11.93 10.97 5.51
N PRO A 113 -12.47 11.45 4.37
CA PRO A 113 -11.71 12.21 3.36
C PRO A 113 -11.00 13.44 3.92
N ARG A 114 -11.59 14.11 4.92
CA ARG A 114 -10.98 15.28 5.58
C ARG A 114 -9.65 14.96 6.26
N TRP A 115 -9.49 13.74 6.77
CA TRP A 115 -8.25 13.31 7.42
C TRP A 115 -7.19 12.90 6.41
N VAL A 116 -7.58 12.30 5.27
CA VAL A 116 -6.66 12.13 4.13
C VAL A 116 -6.11 13.48 3.67
N ARG A 117 -7.00 14.47 3.48
CA ARG A 117 -6.59 15.83 3.12
C ARG A 117 -5.65 16.43 4.19
N HIS A 118 -6.02 16.36 5.47
CA HIS A 118 -5.20 16.89 6.56
C HIS A 118 -3.81 16.27 6.57
N ILE A 119 -3.72 14.94 6.45
CA ILE A 119 -2.44 14.21 6.45
C ILE A 119 -1.57 14.65 5.28
N TYR A 120 -2.17 14.75 4.09
CA TYR A 120 -1.47 15.18 2.89
C TYR A 120 -1.02 16.65 2.94
N GLU A 121 -1.91 17.59 3.26
CA GLU A 121 -1.58 19.02 3.24
C GLU A 121 -0.56 19.38 4.33
N ARG A 122 -0.63 18.72 5.50
CA ARG A 122 0.24 19.04 6.64
C ARG A 122 1.54 18.26 6.65
N TYR A 123 1.52 17.01 6.18
CA TYR A 123 2.66 16.12 6.26
C TYR A 123 3.15 15.63 4.89
N GLY A 124 2.50 15.96 3.78
CA GLY A 124 2.93 15.53 2.44
C GLY A 124 2.91 14.01 2.26
N ILE A 125 2.10 13.31 3.05
CA ILE A 125 1.93 11.85 3.00
C ILE A 125 0.63 11.57 2.25
N TYR A 126 0.72 10.77 1.18
CA TYR A 126 -0.46 10.34 0.43
C TYR A 126 -1.15 9.16 1.12
N THR A 127 -2.40 8.89 0.75
CA THR A 127 -3.18 7.75 1.25
C THR A 127 -3.58 6.82 0.11
N VAL A 128 -3.21 5.54 0.24
CA VAL A 128 -3.79 4.44 -0.52
C VAL A 128 -5.06 4.01 0.20
N VAL A 129 -6.23 4.22 -0.42
CA VAL A 129 -7.53 3.91 0.19
C VAL A 129 -7.92 2.49 -0.18
N ASN A 130 -8.18 1.66 0.84
CA ASN A 130 -8.30 0.22 0.69
C ASN A 130 -9.69 -0.32 1.09
N PRO A 131 -10.66 -0.33 0.15
CA PRO A 131 -11.89 -1.10 0.31
C PRO A 131 -11.61 -2.60 0.31
N LEU A 132 -12.11 -3.32 1.33
CA LEU A 132 -11.78 -4.73 1.60
C LEU A 132 -12.53 -5.75 0.72
N VAL A 133 -13.55 -5.31 -0.03
CA VAL A 133 -14.35 -6.17 -0.91
C VAL A 133 -14.84 -7.43 -0.18
N ALA A 134 -15.49 -7.24 0.98
CA ALA A 134 -16.04 -8.31 1.82
C ALA A 134 -15.05 -9.37 2.35
N ARG A 135 -13.75 -9.07 2.40
CA ARG A 135 -12.71 -10.00 2.87
C ARG A 135 -12.99 -10.66 4.22
N TYR A 136 -13.46 -9.87 5.19
CA TYR A 136 -13.66 -10.30 6.58
C TYR A 136 -15.14 -10.50 6.94
N GLY A 137 -15.97 -10.68 5.91
CA GLY A 137 -17.41 -10.79 6.03
C GLY A 137 -18.15 -9.56 5.55
N TYR A 138 -19.47 -9.68 5.47
CA TYR A 138 -20.36 -8.64 4.97
C TYR A 138 -21.74 -8.73 5.62
N THR A 139 -22.39 -7.59 5.85
CA THR A 139 -23.79 -7.56 6.29
C THR A 139 -24.70 -7.40 5.09
N LEU A 140 -25.44 -8.44 4.73
CA LEU A 140 -26.42 -8.41 3.64
C LEU A 140 -27.83 -8.47 4.23
N ASP A 141 -28.69 -7.51 3.88
CA ASP A 141 -30.07 -7.39 4.42
C ASP A 141 -30.16 -7.43 5.96
N GLY A 142 -29.16 -6.87 6.65
CA GLY A 142 -29.08 -6.88 8.12
C GLY A 142 -28.59 -8.19 8.73
N VAL A 143 -28.19 -9.17 7.91
CA VAL A 143 -27.61 -10.45 8.36
C VAL A 143 -26.10 -10.44 8.15
N TRP A 144 -25.34 -10.70 9.21
CA TRP A 144 -23.88 -10.83 9.13
C TRP A 144 -23.47 -12.18 8.51
N ILE A 145 -22.64 -12.11 7.47
CA ILE A 145 -22.09 -13.25 6.75
C ILE A 145 -20.57 -13.26 6.94
N PRO A 146 -20.00 -14.17 7.76
CA PRO A 146 -18.57 -14.16 8.07
C PRO A 146 -17.68 -14.67 6.92
N SER A 147 -18.21 -15.52 6.04
CA SER A 147 -17.55 -16.00 4.83
C SER A 147 -18.51 -15.86 3.66
N VAL A 148 -18.15 -15.02 2.69
CA VAL A 148 -19.04 -14.58 1.63
C VAL A 148 -18.93 -15.45 0.38
N ASP A 149 -20.04 -15.58 -0.34
CA ASP A 149 -20.10 -16.23 -1.64
C ASP A 149 -20.01 -15.20 -2.76
N TYR A 150 -18.85 -15.09 -3.42
CA TYR A 150 -18.66 -14.14 -4.51
C TYR A 150 -19.45 -14.48 -5.79
N SER A 151 -20.10 -15.64 -5.88
CA SER A 151 -21.03 -15.99 -6.96
C SER A 151 -22.44 -15.43 -6.74
N ASP A 152 -22.79 -15.03 -5.51
CA ASP A 152 -24.09 -14.44 -5.20
C ASP A 152 -24.22 -13.05 -5.84
N ALA A 153 -25.09 -12.94 -6.84
CA ALA A 153 -25.35 -11.69 -7.57
C ALA A 153 -25.82 -10.54 -6.65
N ARG A 154 -26.52 -10.84 -5.54
CA ARG A 154 -26.98 -9.83 -4.59
C ARG A 154 -25.81 -9.27 -3.80
N LEU A 155 -24.97 -10.14 -3.24
CA LEU A 155 -23.75 -9.73 -2.55
C LEU A 155 -22.86 -8.88 -3.46
N ARG A 156 -22.61 -9.35 -4.70
CA ARG A 156 -21.79 -8.62 -5.68
C ARG A 156 -22.32 -7.21 -5.94
N ALA A 157 -23.64 -7.06 -6.08
CA ALA A 157 -24.27 -5.77 -6.32
C ALA A 157 -24.07 -4.80 -5.14
N GLU A 158 -24.29 -5.26 -3.91
CA GLU A 158 -24.13 -4.43 -2.70
C GLU A 158 -22.66 -4.06 -2.45
N VAL A 159 -21.74 -5.03 -2.52
CA VAL A 159 -20.29 -4.77 -2.36
C VAL A 159 -19.79 -3.75 -3.40
N LYS A 160 -20.24 -3.87 -4.66
CA LYS A 160 -19.90 -2.90 -5.71
C LYS A 160 -20.51 -1.52 -5.43
N ALA A 161 -21.75 -1.46 -4.95
CA ALA A 161 -22.41 -0.21 -4.58
C ALA A 161 -21.66 0.51 -3.45
N ASP A 162 -21.19 -0.22 -2.43
CA ASP A 162 -20.41 0.32 -1.32
C ASP A 162 -19.08 0.92 -1.81
N VAL A 163 -18.34 0.19 -2.66
CA VAL A 163 -17.09 0.71 -3.21
C VAL A 163 -17.33 1.94 -4.08
N VAL A 164 -18.37 1.94 -4.91
CA VAL A 164 -18.76 3.10 -5.72
C VAL A 164 -19.14 4.30 -4.85
N ALA A 165 -19.85 4.08 -3.74
CA ALA A 165 -20.19 5.13 -2.79
C ALA A 165 -18.93 5.72 -2.14
N LEU A 166 -17.99 4.86 -1.72
CA LEU A 166 -16.70 5.27 -1.18
C LEU A 166 -15.91 6.12 -2.18
N VAL A 167 -15.77 5.68 -3.44
CA VAL A 167 -15.05 6.46 -4.47
C VAL A 167 -15.68 7.83 -4.68
N LYS A 168 -17.01 7.92 -4.66
CA LYS A 168 -17.73 9.20 -4.75
C LYS A 168 -17.50 10.09 -3.53
N GLU A 169 -17.43 9.53 -2.33
CA GLU A 169 -17.17 10.26 -1.10
C GLU A 169 -15.79 10.96 -1.11
N PHE A 170 -14.78 10.27 -1.64
CA PHE A 170 -13.42 10.79 -1.74
C PHE A 170 -13.18 11.69 -2.97
N ARG A 171 -14.20 11.92 -3.80
CA ARG A 171 -14.05 12.70 -5.03
C ARG A 171 -13.46 14.07 -4.75
N GLY A 172 -12.37 14.41 -5.46
CA GLY A 172 -11.69 15.70 -5.30
C GLY A 172 -10.93 15.85 -3.98
N THR A 173 -10.71 14.77 -3.24
CA THR A 173 -9.87 14.77 -2.03
C THR A 173 -8.40 14.79 -2.42
N PRO A 174 -7.65 15.85 -2.07
CA PRO A 174 -6.21 15.87 -2.22
C PRO A 174 -5.57 14.81 -1.32
N GLY A 175 -4.51 14.17 -1.78
CA GLY A 175 -3.76 13.17 -1.02
C GLY A 175 -4.17 11.73 -1.27
N VAL A 176 -5.31 11.45 -1.91
CA VAL A 176 -5.63 10.07 -2.33
C VAL A 176 -4.70 9.66 -3.47
N LEU A 177 -3.83 8.68 -3.23
CA LEU A 177 -2.83 8.22 -4.20
C LEU A 177 -3.43 7.29 -5.24
N MET A 178 -4.13 6.26 -4.78
CA MET A 178 -4.66 5.15 -5.57
C MET A 178 -5.71 4.38 -4.79
N TRP A 179 -6.50 3.58 -5.50
CA TRP A 179 -7.47 2.64 -4.94
C TRP A 179 -6.85 1.26 -4.81
N LEU A 180 -6.99 0.62 -3.65
CA LEU A 180 -6.47 -0.72 -3.42
C LEU A 180 -7.62 -1.67 -3.09
N LEU A 181 -7.96 -2.57 -4.00
CA LEU A 181 -9.07 -3.49 -3.80
C LEU A 181 -8.65 -4.73 -3.01
N GLY A 182 -9.42 -5.06 -1.98
CA GLY A 182 -9.28 -6.29 -1.22
C GLY A 182 -8.13 -6.27 -0.20
N ASN A 183 -7.97 -7.39 0.49
CA ASN A 183 -6.81 -7.74 1.30
C ASN A 183 -6.69 -9.26 1.39
N GLU A 184 -5.92 -9.88 0.50
CA GLU A 184 -5.74 -11.34 0.44
C GLU A 184 -7.08 -12.10 0.39
N ASN A 185 -8.05 -11.60 -0.37
CA ASN A 185 -9.37 -12.25 -0.54
C ASN A 185 -9.22 -13.68 -1.07
N ASN A 186 -8.15 -13.96 -1.80
CA ASN A 186 -7.79 -15.29 -2.30
C ASN A 186 -7.52 -16.32 -1.19
N TYR A 187 -7.11 -15.91 0.01
CA TYR A 187 -6.97 -16.83 1.15
C TYR A 187 -8.29 -17.10 1.88
N GLY A 188 -9.36 -16.37 1.56
CA GLY A 188 -10.68 -16.51 2.18
C GLY A 188 -11.70 -17.34 1.39
N LEU A 189 -11.29 -18.05 0.34
CA LEU A 189 -12.21 -18.73 -0.58
C LEU A 189 -12.70 -20.09 -0.03
N SER A 190 -13.70 -20.07 0.86
CA SER A 190 -14.14 -21.28 1.60
C SER A 190 -15.64 -21.62 1.56
N TRP A 191 -16.43 -21.05 0.65
CA TRP A 191 -17.88 -21.29 0.58
C TRP A 191 -18.26 -22.49 -0.32
N THR A 192 -19.49 -22.99 -0.18
CA THR A 192 -20.02 -24.11 -0.97
C THR A 192 -21.12 -23.67 -1.92
N SER A 193 -21.14 -24.24 -3.13
CA SER A 193 -22.25 -24.11 -4.09
C SER A 193 -22.41 -25.41 -4.87
N PHE A 194 -23.63 -25.73 -5.34
CA PHE A 194 -23.88 -26.99 -6.05
C PHE A 194 -22.99 -27.16 -7.29
N GLU A 195 -22.76 -26.08 -8.02
CA GLU A 195 -21.94 -26.07 -9.24
C GLU A 195 -20.45 -26.28 -8.93
N ILE A 196 -19.93 -25.63 -7.88
CA ILE A 196 -18.52 -25.75 -7.47
C ILE A 196 -18.25 -27.13 -6.89
N GLU A 197 -19.16 -27.68 -6.09
CA GLU A 197 -18.98 -28.99 -5.48
C GLU A 197 -19.07 -30.14 -6.49
N ALA A 198 -19.68 -29.90 -7.66
CA ALA A 198 -19.69 -30.85 -8.77
C ALA A 198 -18.34 -30.95 -9.51
N LEU A 199 -17.44 -29.97 -9.32
CA LEU A 199 -16.11 -29.95 -9.95
C LEU A 199 -15.10 -30.85 -9.21
N PRO A 200 -14.03 -31.31 -9.89
CA PRO A 200 -12.86 -31.92 -9.24
C PRO A 200 -12.25 -31.01 -8.17
N GLU A 201 -11.69 -31.58 -7.09
CA GLU A 201 -11.22 -30.85 -5.90
C GLU A 201 -10.27 -29.68 -6.22
N GLY A 202 -9.29 -29.87 -7.13
CA GLY A 202 -8.37 -28.81 -7.55
C GLY A 202 -8.97 -27.72 -8.46
N GLU A 203 -10.14 -27.98 -9.06
CA GLU A 203 -10.85 -27.02 -9.91
C GLU A 203 -11.81 -26.12 -9.10
N ARG A 204 -12.22 -26.56 -7.90
CA ARG A 204 -13.16 -25.81 -7.05
C ARG A 204 -12.60 -24.46 -6.63
N ASP A 205 -11.34 -24.43 -6.21
CA ASP A 205 -10.70 -23.21 -5.74
C ASP A 205 -10.42 -22.23 -6.88
N ALA A 206 -10.11 -22.74 -8.08
CA ALA A 206 -10.01 -21.93 -9.28
C ALA A 206 -11.37 -21.33 -9.69
N ALA A 207 -12.46 -22.10 -9.58
CA ALA A 207 -13.81 -21.60 -9.83
C ALA A 207 -14.21 -20.50 -8.83
N ARG A 208 -13.95 -20.72 -7.53
CA ARG A 208 -14.13 -19.70 -6.48
C ARG A 208 -13.31 -18.43 -6.78
N ALA A 209 -12.03 -18.60 -7.11
CA ALA A 209 -11.15 -17.49 -7.46
C ALA A 209 -11.69 -16.69 -8.64
N ARG A 210 -12.23 -17.34 -9.67
CA ARG A 210 -12.81 -16.64 -10.83
C ARG A 210 -13.99 -15.75 -10.45
N HIS A 211 -14.84 -16.17 -9.51
CA HIS A 211 -15.90 -15.29 -8.99
C HIS A 211 -15.36 -14.07 -8.26
N LEU A 212 -14.31 -14.22 -7.46
CA LEU A 212 -13.64 -13.09 -6.80
C LEU A 212 -13.03 -12.13 -7.82
N TYR A 213 -12.19 -12.62 -8.73
CA TYR A 213 -11.44 -11.74 -9.64
C TYR A 213 -12.33 -11.08 -10.70
N SER A 214 -13.39 -11.75 -11.16
CA SER A 214 -14.39 -11.08 -12.00
C SER A 214 -15.12 -9.96 -11.24
N LEU A 215 -15.35 -10.09 -9.92
CA LEU A 215 -15.91 -8.99 -9.12
C LEU A 215 -14.93 -7.83 -9.02
N LEU A 216 -13.64 -8.11 -8.80
CA LEU A 216 -12.61 -7.08 -8.77
C LEU A 216 -12.49 -6.35 -10.11
N ALA A 217 -12.63 -7.06 -11.22
CA ALA A 217 -12.66 -6.47 -12.56
C ALA A 217 -13.87 -5.56 -12.79
N GLU A 218 -15.06 -6.00 -12.36
CA GLU A 218 -16.28 -5.16 -12.38
C GLU A 218 -16.10 -3.89 -11.55
N ILE A 219 -15.60 -4.01 -10.32
CA ILE A 219 -15.36 -2.88 -9.42
C ILE A 219 -14.31 -1.94 -10.03
N THR A 220 -13.20 -2.47 -10.55
CA THR A 220 -12.16 -1.68 -11.22
C THR A 220 -12.74 -0.85 -12.35
N SER A 221 -13.59 -1.44 -13.18
CA SER A 221 -14.28 -0.74 -14.27
C SER A 221 -15.17 0.40 -13.76
N GLU A 222 -15.95 0.17 -12.70
CA GLU A 222 -16.79 1.23 -12.11
C GLU A 222 -15.97 2.36 -11.50
N ILE A 223 -14.88 2.05 -10.79
CA ILE A 223 -13.97 3.06 -10.23
C ILE A 223 -13.42 3.93 -11.36
N LYS A 224 -12.88 3.33 -12.42
CA LYS A 224 -12.30 4.06 -13.55
C LYS A 224 -13.30 4.96 -14.28
N ARG A 225 -14.60 4.61 -14.26
CA ARG A 225 -15.67 5.47 -14.82
C ARG A 225 -15.96 6.71 -13.96
N ILE A 226 -15.73 6.62 -12.65
CA ILE A 226 -16.08 7.67 -11.68
C ILE A 226 -14.84 8.54 -11.35
N ASP A 227 -13.68 7.90 -11.27
CA ASP A 227 -12.38 8.47 -10.96
C ASP A 227 -11.34 7.97 -11.99
N SER A 228 -11.16 8.75 -13.05
CA SER A 228 -10.14 8.51 -14.07
C SER A 228 -8.78 9.11 -13.70
N ASP A 229 -8.68 9.78 -12.54
CA ASP A 229 -7.48 10.50 -12.14
C ASP A 229 -6.51 9.61 -11.35
N ARG A 230 -6.93 8.42 -10.90
CA ARG A 230 -6.14 7.58 -10.00
C ARG A 230 -6.12 6.13 -10.46
N PRO A 231 -5.00 5.40 -10.26
CA PRO A 231 -4.91 4.01 -10.64
C PRO A 231 -5.69 3.14 -9.64
N VAL A 232 -6.08 1.97 -10.13
CA VAL A 232 -6.66 0.88 -9.34
C VAL A 232 -5.65 -0.24 -9.21
N ALA A 233 -5.39 -0.64 -7.98
CA ALA A 233 -4.56 -1.77 -7.58
C ALA A 233 -5.41 -2.80 -6.82
N MET A 234 -4.83 -3.96 -6.53
CA MET A 234 -5.39 -4.95 -5.59
C MET A 234 -4.37 -5.31 -4.52
N ALA A 235 -4.80 -5.84 -3.38
CA ALA A 235 -3.90 -6.46 -2.40
C ALA A 235 -4.09 -7.97 -2.45
N ASN A 236 -3.32 -8.65 -3.32
CA ASN A 236 -3.39 -10.10 -3.48
C ASN A 236 -2.40 -10.81 -2.54
N GLY A 237 -2.79 -11.97 -1.99
CA GLY A 237 -1.88 -12.82 -1.24
C GLY A 237 -0.93 -13.56 -2.17
N ASP A 238 0.32 -13.11 -2.25
CA ASP A 238 1.34 -13.61 -3.17
C ASP A 238 0.84 -13.65 -4.64
N LEU A 239 1.43 -14.50 -5.49
CA LEU A 239 1.09 -14.74 -6.90
C LEU A 239 -0.09 -15.70 -7.09
N GLN A 240 -0.80 -16.07 -6.02
CA GLN A 240 -1.86 -17.07 -6.13
C GLN A 240 -2.90 -16.62 -7.14
N TYR A 241 -3.26 -17.52 -8.05
CA TYR A 241 -4.21 -17.31 -9.15
C TYR A 241 -3.81 -16.27 -10.20
N ILE A 242 -2.52 -15.93 -10.34
CA ILE A 242 -2.06 -14.91 -11.30
C ILE A 242 -2.57 -15.11 -12.74
N ASP A 243 -2.75 -16.34 -13.19
CA ASP A 243 -3.32 -16.64 -14.52
C ASP A 243 -4.80 -16.19 -14.62
N ILE A 244 -5.61 -16.48 -13.59
CA ILE A 244 -7.01 -16.03 -13.52
C ILE A 244 -7.07 -14.50 -13.39
N ILE A 245 -6.17 -13.91 -12.60
CA ILE A 245 -6.08 -12.45 -12.47
C ILE A 245 -5.78 -11.81 -13.82
N ALA A 246 -4.82 -12.35 -14.59
CA ALA A 246 -4.49 -11.85 -15.92
C ALA A 246 -5.65 -11.98 -16.92
N GLU A 247 -6.47 -13.02 -16.80
CA GLU A 247 -7.68 -13.21 -17.62
C GLU A 247 -8.80 -12.24 -17.25
N GLU A 248 -9.09 -12.09 -15.95
CA GLU A 248 -10.27 -11.35 -15.47
C GLU A 248 -9.99 -9.85 -15.30
N CYS A 249 -8.84 -9.47 -14.73
CA CYS A 249 -8.53 -8.11 -14.28
C CYS A 249 -7.67 -7.32 -15.29
N THR A 250 -8.11 -7.29 -16.56
CA THR A 250 -7.35 -6.67 -17.67
C THR A 250 -7.18 -5.14 -17.53
N ASP A 251 -8.06 -4.48 -16.79
CA ASP A 251 -8.02 -3.05 -16.53
C ASP A 251 -7.28 -2.67 -15.23
N LEU A 252 -6.57 -3.59 -14.57
CA LEU A 252 -5.80 -3.27 -13.36
C LEU A 252 -4.54 -2.46 -13.71
N ASP A 253 -4.25 -1.39 -12.97
CA ASP A 253 -3.11 -0.51 -13.26
C ASP A 253 -1.82 -0.95 -12.54
N VAL A 254 -1.95 -1.55 -11.35
CA VAL A 254 -0.84 -1.97 -10.49
C VAL A 254 -1.16 -3.31 -9.85
N PHE A 255 -0.25 -4.28 -9.97
CA PHE A 255 -0.35 -5.52 -9.21
C PHE A 255 0.18 -5.29 -7.79
N GLY A 256 -0.74 -5.05 -6.85
CA GLY A 256 -0.38 -4.97 -5.44
C GLY A 256 -0.38 -6.36 -4.78
N VAL A 257 0.63 -6.62 -3.96
CA VAL A 257 0.87 -7.94 -3.38
C VAL A 257 1.31 -7.86 -1.92
N ASN A 258 0.66 -8.66 -1.10
CA ASN A 258 1.13 -9.01 0.23
C ASN A 258 2.15 -10.15 0.07
N CYS A 259 3.42 -9.88 0.39
CA CYS A 259 4.53 -10.77 0.07
C CYS A 259 5.38 -11.07 1.30
N TYR A 260 5.27 -12.30 1.80
CA TYR A 260 6.02 -12.80 2.96
C TYR A 260 6.90 -14.00 2.58
N ARG A 261 7.69 -13.85 1.50
CA ARG A 261 8.56 -14.92 0.95
C ARG A 261 9.90 -15.10 1.66
N GLY A 262 10.17 -14.30 2.69
CA GLY A 262 11.42 -14.26 3.44
C GLY A 262 12.48 -13.35 2.80
N ILE A 263 13.71 -13.84 2.71
CA ILE A 263 14.92 -13.06 2.36
C ILE A 263 14.86 -12.41 0.95
N SER A 264 14.01 -12.91 0.04
CA SER A 264 13.87 -12.32 -1.30
C SER A 264 12.46 -12.49 -1.88
N ALA A 265 12.12 -11.66 -2.86
CA ALA A 265 10.87 -11.74 -3.61
C ALA A 265 10.84 -12.90 -4.65
N ARG A 266 11.97 -13.60 -4.85
CA ARG A 266 12.11 -14.71 -5.82
C ARG A 266 11.67 -14.30 -7.23
N ASP A 267 10.74 -15.03 -7.83
CA ASP A 267 10.23 -14.85 -9.20
C ASP A 267 9.09 -13.82 -9.33
N LEU A 268 8.68 -13.14 -8.25
CA LEU A 268 7.53 -12.23 -8.20
C LEU A 268 7.49 -11.25 -9.38
N PHE A 269 8.55 -10.46 -9.56
CA PHE A 269 8.61 -9.43 -10.60
C PHE A 269 8.64 -10.03 -12.01
N GLN A 270 9.26 -11.19 -12.18
CA GLN A 270 9.31 -11.88 -13.47
C GLN A 270 7.91 -12.35 -13.87
N VAL A 271 7.20 -13.03 -12.97
CA VAL A 271 5.87 -13.60 -13.25
C VAL A 271 4.86 -12.49 -13.54
N VAL A 272 4.82 -11.42 -12.73
CA VAL A 272 3.87 -10.32 -12.98
C VAL A 272 4.15 -9.64 -14.32
N ARG A 273 5.42 -9.41 -14.66
CA ARG A 273 5.81 -8.84 -15.96
C ARG A 273 5.36 -9.73 -17.12
N GLU A 274 5.56 -11.04 -17.01
CA GLU A 274 5.23 -12.01 -18.08
C GLU A 274 3.71 -12.22 -18.24
N LYS A 275 2.95 -12.20 -17.14
CA LYS A 275 1.52 -12.50 -17.14
C LYS A 275 0.63 -11.27 -17.34
N MET A 276 1.01 -10.15 -16.74
CA MET A 276 0.16 -8.95 -16.71
C MET A 276 0.80 -7.72 -17.34
N GLY A 277 2.13 -7.60 -17.28
CA GLY A 277 2.83 -6.45 -17.88
C GLY A 277 2.55 -5.11 -17.19
N ILE A 278 2.13 -5.13 -15.93
CA ILE A 278 1.85 -3.95 -15.08
C ILE A 278 2.85 -3.86 -13.93
N PRO A 279 3.09 -2.67 -13.34
CA PRO A 279 4.04 -2.51 -12.24
C PRO A 279 3.56 -3.25 -10.98
N VAL A 280 4.53 -3.62 -10.15
CA VAL A 280 4.30 -4.28 -8.84
C VAL A 280 4.42 -3.26 -7.71
N MET A 281 3.53 -3.35 -6.74
CA MET A 281 3.65 -2.64 -5.46
C MET A 281 3.55 -3.66 -4.31
N PHE A 282 4.49 -3.63 -3.36
CA PHE A 282 4.27 -4.36 -2.12
C PHE A 282 3.19 -3.64 -1.30
N THR A 283 2.05 -4.29 -1.12
CA THR A 283 0.94 -3.78 -0.29
C THR A 283 1.10 -4.21 1.16
N GLU A 284 1.84 -5.30 1.39
CA GLU A 284 2.43 -5.73 2.66
C GLU A 284 3.71 -6.50 2.39
N PHE A 285 4.68 -6.33 3.27
CA PHE A 285 5.86 -7.18 3.42
C PHE A 285 6.48 -6.87 4.78
N GLY A 286 7.28 -7.78 5.30
CA GLY A 286 7.99 -7.56 6.55
C GLY A 286 8.33 -8.87 7.24
N SER A 287 8.77 -8.72 8.48
CA SER A 287 9.06 -9.80 9.42
C SER A 287 8.59 -9.39 10.80
N ASP A 288 8.30 -10.39 11.64
CA ASP A 288 7.96 -10.12 13.02
C ASP A 288 9.13 -9.45 13.75
N ALA A 289 8.83 -8.46 14.59
CA ALA A 289 9.81 -7.85 15.49
C ALA A 289 10.32 -8.84 16.56
N TYR A 290 9.65 -9.99 16.71
CA TYR A 290 10.03 -11.07 17.62
C TYR A 290 10.43 -12.31 16.86
N ASN A 291 11.65 -12.77 17.09
CA ASN A 291 12.15 -14.02 16.52
C ASN A 291 11.66 -15.20 17.37
N ALA A 292 10.58 -15.86 16.95
CA ALA A 292 10.03 -17.01 17.66
C ALA A 292 10.97 -18.23 17.73
N LYS A 293 12.01 -18.28 16.89
CA LYS A 293 13.02 -19.35 16.93
C LYS A 293 14.08 -19.08 18.01
N GLU A 294 14.50 -17.84 18.16
CA GLU A 294 15.51 -17.41 19.13
C GLU A 294 14.90 -16.98 20.47
N MET A 295 13.58 -16.79 20.50
CA MET A 295 12.81 -16.32 21.65
C MET A 295 13.28 -14.94 22.15
N SER A 296 13.63 -14.06 21.22
CA SER A 296 14.13 -12.71 21.48
C SER A 296 13.61 -11.72 20.45
N GLU A 297 13.73 -10.43 20.78
CA GLU A 297 13.53 -9.36 19.81
C GLU A 297 14.52 -9.48 18.64
N ASP A 298 14.03 -9.25 17.42
CA ASP A 298 14.82 -9.31 16.19
C ASP A 298 15.16 -7.89 15.72
N GLN A 299 16.12 -7.26 16.41
CA GLN A 299 16.48 -5.86 16.16
C GLN A 299 17.08 -5.63 14.77
N GLU A 300 17.72 -6.64 14.17
CA GLU A 300 18.34 -6.52 12.85
C GLU A 300 17.30 -6.51 11.71
N MET A 301 16.13 -7.11 11.96
CA MET A 301 15.04 -7.23 11.01
C MET A 301 14.00 -6.10 11.11
N GLN A 302 14.15 -5.19 12.09
CA GLN A 302 13.33 -3.98 12.28
C GLN A 302 13.95 -2.76 11.60
#